data_AF-A0A3A0BNZ8-F1
#
_entry.id   AF-A0A3A0BNZ8-F1
#
_cell.length_a   1.000
_cell.length_b   1.000
_cell.length_c   1.000
_cell.angle_alpha   90.00
_cell.angle_beta   90.00
_cell.angle_gamma   90.00
#
_symmetry.space_group_name_H-M   'P 1'
#
loop_
_entity.id
_entity.type
_entity.pdbx_description
1 polymer ?
#
loop_
_entity_poly.entity_id
_entity_poly.type
_entity_poly.pdbx_seq_one_letter_code
_entity_poly.pdbx_strand_id
1 'polypeptide(L)'
;MIGFCALAWIQPSKAAPTPIPYPTAAETVRSALLQAQLALADDTAAAQAAWQTAADAYAAQLAEPLAHTAPEADQRVRAGLDEAAAALAQGDAARFAAARAQVWTALLAGGYQTVTAMLQAGDGTAARAWLPLREFRHATRFTRPNADATLAVRDVALGKVDAEQALQAVQADLLDTYQIRLAEALADLRAADAQGFATRRAEAAALAQG
;
A
#
# COMPACT_ATOMS: atom_id res chain seq x y z
N MET A 1 -66.69 16.17 9.08
CA MET A 1 -65.63 15.34 8.48
C MET A 1 -64.57 16.27 7.92
N ILE A 2 -63.49 16.51 8.67
CA ILE A 2 -62.33 17.30 8.22
C ILE A 2 -61.20 16.28 8.02
N GLY A 3 -60.80 16.07 6.77
CA GLY A 3 -59.71 15.17 6.40
C GLY A 3 -58.37 15.91 6.46
N PHE A 4 -57.45 15.42 7.30
CA PHE A 4 -56.08 15.90 7.38
C PHE A 4 -55.22 15.19 6.33
N CYS A 5 -54.70 15.93 5.36
CA CYS A 5 -53.62 15.48 4.47
C CYS A 5 -52.28 15.55 5.22
N ALA A 6 -51.65 14.40 5.47
CA ALA A 6 -50.28 14.34 5.96
C ALA A 6 -49.31 14.52 4.78
N LEU A 7 -48.59 15.65 4.74
CA LEU A 7 -47.41 15.82 3.90
C LEU A 7 -46.24 15.04 4.51
N ALA A 8 -45.82 13.96 3.85
CA ALA A 8 -44.59 13.27 4.17
C ALA A 8 -43.40 14.10 3.68
N TRP A 9 -42.54 14.54 4.60
CA TRP A 9 -41.27 15.18 4.30
C TRP A 9 -40.26 14.12 3.88
N ILE A 10 -39.75 14.23 2.65
CA ILE A 10 -38.64 13.42 2.14
C ILE A 10 -37.36 13.98 2.76
N GLN A 11 -36.73 13.22 3.66
CA GLN A 11 -35.40 13.54 4.18
C GLN A 11 -34.35 13.26 3.08
N PRO A 12 -33.44 14.20 2.78
CA PRO A 12 -32.33 13.93 1.88
C PRO A 12 -31.43 12.86 2.51
N SER A 13 -31.29 11.72 1.84
CA SER A 13 -30.34 10.68 2.26
C SER A 13 -28.92 11.22 2.14
N LYS A 14 -28.18 11.26 3.26
CA LYS A 14 -26.73 11.50 3.24
C LYS A 14 -26.09 10.38 2.41
N ALA A 15 -25.54 10.72 1.25
CA ALA A 15 -24.69 9.81 0.51
C ALA A 15 -23.53 9.37 1.41
N ALA A 16 -23.34 8.06 1.56
CA ALA A 16 -22.16 7.53 2.24
C ALA A 16 -20.92 8.02 1.48
N PRO A 17 -19.83 8.41 2.18
CA PRO A 17 -18.59 8.77 1.52
C PRO A 17 -18.14 7.60 0.63
N THR A 18 -17.83 7.89 -0.63
CA THR A 18 -17.29 6.90 -1.55
C THR A 18 -16.00 6.33 -0.96
N PRO A 19 -15.85 4.99 -0.82
CA PRO A 19 -14.61 4.41 -0.31
C PRO A 19 -13.43 4.90 -1.14
N ILE A 20 -12.37 5.36 -0.48
CA ILE A 20 -11.12 5.67 -1.14
C ILE A 20 -10.59 4.34 -1.71
N PRO A 21 -10.23 4.26 -2.99
CA PRO A 21 -9.66 3.03 -3.55
C PRO A 21 -8.42 2.59 -2.74
N TYR A 22 -8.29 1.29 -2.43
CA TYR A 22 -7.17 0.76 -1.64
C TYR A 22 -5.78 1.26 -2.08
N PRO A 23 -5.47 1.36 -3.39
CA PRO A 23 -4.21 1.92 -3.86
C PRO A 23 -4.00 3.39 -3.46
N THR A 24 -5.07 4.18 -3.47
CA THR A 24 -5.02 5.59 -3.04
C THR A 24 -4.75 5.71 -1.55
N ALA A 25 -5.38 4.88 -0.72
CA ALA A 25 -5.12 4.87 0.72
C ALA A 25 -3.66 4.47 1.03
N ALA A 26 -3.13 3.44 0.36
CA ALA A 26 -1.75 3.02 0.53
C ALA A 26 -0.76 4.09 0.06
N GLU A 27 -1.07 4.81 -1.02
CA GLU A 27 -0.27 5.95 -1.47
C GLU A 27 -0.31 7.12 -0.49
N THR A 28 -1.45 7.37 0.16
CA THR A 28 -1.54 8.33 1.27
C THR A 28 -0.61 7.93 2.42
N VAL A 29 -0.60 6.66 2.84
CA VAL A 29 0.34 6.17 3.86
C VAL A 29 1.78 6.44 3.44
N ARG A 30 2.16 6.03 2.22
CA ARG A 30 3.53 6.18 1.70
C ARG A 30 3.98 7.64 1.66
N SER A 31 3.14 8.50 1.07
CA SER A 31 3.43 9.93 0.92
C SER A 31 3.49 10.65 2.26
N ALA A 32 2.57 10.36 3.18
CA ALA A 32 2.53 10.99 4.49
C ALA A 32 3.72 10.58 5.37
N LEU A 33 4.15 9.31 5.32
CA LEU A 33 5.38 8.90 6.02
C LEU A 33 6.64 9.56 5.40
N LEU A 34 6.69 9.75 4.08
CA LEU A 34 7.79 10.50 3.47
C LEU A 34 7.81 11.96 3.94
N GLN A 35 6.65 12.61 3.99
CA GLN A 35 6.52 13.96 4.53
C GLN A 35 6.96 14.05 5.99
N ALA A 36 6.60 13.07 6.81
CA ALA A 36 7.05 12.99 8.20
C ALA A 36 8.58 12.91 8.29
N GLN A 37 9.23 12.09 7.45
CA GLN A 37 10.69 11.98 7.41
C GLN A 37 11.36 13.31 7.01
N LEU A 38 10.80 14.01 6.03
CA LEU A 38 11.35 15.30 5.57
C LEU A 38 11.23 16.39 6.64
N ALA A 39 10.12 16.40 7.40
CA ALA A 39 9.89 17.36 8.47
C ALA A 39 10.65 17.04 9.75
N LEU A 40 11.10 15.79 9.96
CA LEU A 40 11.68 15.30 11.20
C LEU A 40 12.84 16.16 11.75
N ALA A 41 13.67 16.71 10.86
CA ALA A 41 14.84 17.50 11.27
C ALA A 41 14.49 18.92 11.75
N ASP A 42 13.42 19.51 11.21
CA ASP A 42 13.17 20.95 11.29
C ASP A 42 11.82 21.31 11.94
N ASP A 43 10.83 20.42 11.87
CA ASP A 43 9.47 20.65 12.39
C ASP A 43 8.86 19.34 12.92
N THR A 44 9.07 19.08 14.21
CA THR A 44 8.55 17.88 14.89
C THR A 44 7.02 17.83 14.92
N ALA A 45 6.35 18.98 14.92
CA ALA A 45 4.89 19.04 14.93
C ALA A 45 4.32 18.64 13.56
N ALA A 46 4.90 19.15 12.48
CA ALA A 46 4.56 18.72 11.13
C ALA A 46 4.90 17.24 10.90
N ALA A 47 6.05 16.77 11.42
CA ALA A 47 6.43 15.36 11.32
C ALA A 47 5.39 14.45 12.01
N GLN A 48 4.97 14.80 13.22
CA GLN A 48 3.95 14.07 13.97
C GLN A 48 2.59 14.08 13.26
N ALA A 49 2.16 15.23 12.73
CA ALA A 49 0.90 15.34 12.00
C ALA A 49 0.89 14.50 10.70
N ALA A 50 2.01 14.47 9.98
CA ALA A 50 2.17 13.65 8.79
C ALA A 50 2.17 12.14 9.13
N TRP A 51 2.83 11.71 10.21
CA TRP A 51 2.72 10.33 10.68
C TRP A 51 1.29 9.96 11.09
N GLN A 52 0.57 10.86 11.80
CA GLN A 52 -0.82 10.62 12.17
C GLN A 52 -1.71 10.44 10.93
N THR A 53 -1.48 11.24 9.88
CA THR A 53 -2.18 11.11 8.60
C THR A 53 -1.97 9.72 7.99
N ALA A 54 -0.74 9.18 8.06
CA ALA A 54 -0.46 7.83 7.59
C ALA A 54 -1.18 6.76 8.44
N ALA A 55 -1.12 6.88 9.77
CA ALA A 55 -1.78 5.95 10.68
C ALA A 55 -3.31 5.94 10.48
N ASP A 56 -3.92 7.10 10.33
CA ASP A 56 -5.36 7.25 10.11
C ASP A 56 -5.78 6.68 8.75
N ALA A 57 -5.02 6.95 7.69
CA ALA A 57 -5.30 6.40 6.35
C ALA A 57 -5.24 4.86 6.35
N TYR A 58 -4.27 4.29 7.08
CA TYR A 58 -4.18 2.84 7.25
C TYR A 58 -5.37 2.28 8.04
N ALA A 59 -5.65 2.84 9.21
CA ALA A 59 -6.71 2.38 10.10
C ALA A 59 -8.09 2.46 9.46
N ALA A 60 -8.36 3.51 8.68
CA ALA A 60 -9.66 3.76 8.09
C ALA A 60 -10.00 2.85 6.90
N GLN A 61 -9.02 2.45 6.09
CA GLN A 61 -9.28 1.82 4.78
C GLN A 61 -8.56 0.49 4.54
N LEU A 62 -7.44 0.23 5.21
CA LEU A 62 -6.56 -0.91 4.90
C LEU A 62 -6.51 -1.94 6.02
N ALA A 63 -6.63 -1.50 7.27
CA ALA A 63 -6.49 -2.33 8.46
C ALA A 63 -7.46 -3.53 8.47
N GLU A 64 -8.77 -3.29 8.34
CA GLU A 64 -9.76 -4.38 8.42
C GLU A 64 -9.66 -5.37 7.24
N PRO A 65 -9.57 -4.92 5.98
CA PRO A 65 -9.39 -5.84 4.87
C PRO A 65 -8.10 -6.66 4.98
N LEU A 66 -6.97 -6.03 5.32
CA LEU A 66 -5.69 -6.73 5.46
C LEU A 66 -5.68 -7.68 6.66
N ALA A 67 -6.30 -7.33 7.78
CA ALA A 67 -6.41 -8.25 8.91
C ALA A 67 -7.18 -9.52 8.53
N HIS A 68 -8.13 -9.42 7.59
CA HIS A 68 -8.91 -10.56 7.12
C HIS A 68 -8.15 -11.44 6.11
N THR A 69 -7.52 -10.83 5.11
CA THR A 69 -6.93 -11.56 3.96
C THR A 69 -5.43 -11.77 4.05
N ALA A 70 -4.74 -10.96 4.86
CA ALA A 70 -3.28 -10.87 4.95
C ALA A 70 -2.82 -10.50 6.38
N PRO A 71 -3.19 -11.29 7.42
CA PRO A 71 -3.00 -10.89 8.82
C PRO A 71 -1.55 -10.63 9.20
N GLU A 72 -0.60 -11.36 8.63
CA GLU A 72 0.84 -11.11 8.85
C GLU A 72 1.29 -9.78 8.25
N ALA A 73 0.71 -9.38 7.10
CA ALA A 73 0.99 -8.08 6.52
C ALA A 73 0.39 -6.95 7.36
N ASP A 74 -0.86 -7.10 7.87
CA ASP A 74 -1.46 -6.12 8.78
C ASP A 74 -0.60 -5.92 10.04
N GLN A 75 -0.15 -7.01 10.66
CA GLN A 75 0.75 -6.96 11.82
C GLN A 75 2.06 -6.22 11.52
N ARG A 76 2.69 -6.50 10.37
CA ARG A 76 3.92 -5.81 9.97
C ARG A 76 3.70 -4.33 9.69
N VAL A 77 2.57 -3.92 9.10
CA VAL A 77 2.25 -2.50 8.91
C VAL A 77 2.09 -1.80 10.25
N ARG A 78 1.33 -2.39 11.18
CA ARG A 78 1.14 -1.83 12.53
C ARG A 78 2.47 -1.69 13.28
N ALA A 79 3.28 -2.74 13.28
CA ALA A 79 4.61 -2.71 13.89
C ALA A 79 5.51 -1.62 13.27
N GLY A 80 5.49 -1.46 11.95
CA GLY A 80 6.23 -0.40 11.27
C GLY A 80 5.72 1.01 11.60
N LEU A 81 4.40 1.20 11.76
CA LEU A 81 3.82 2.47 12.20
C LEU A 81 4.19 2.81 13.65
N ASP A 82 4.17 1.82 14.54
CA ASP A 82 4.60 1.98 15.94
C ASP A 82 6.10 2.30 16.03
N GLU A 83 6.93 1.63 15.23
CA GLU A 83 8.36 1.88 15.14
C GLU A 83 8.66 3.29 14.58
N ALA A 84 7.89 3.73 13.57
CA ALA A 84 7.98 5.08 13.04
C ALA A 84 7.63 6.13 14.11
N ALA A 85 6.58 5.92 14.90
CA ALA A 85 6.25 6.81 16.02
C ALA A 85 7.36 6.86 17.08
N ALA A 86 7.92 5.71 17.45
CA ALA A 86 9.01 5.64 18.40
C ALA A 86 10.26 6.38 17.89
N ALA A 87 10.57 6.27 16.60
CA ALA A 87 11.67 6.97 15.96
C ALA A 87 11.46 8.49 15.91
N LEU A 88 10.22 8.95 15.64
CA LEU A 88 9.88 10.38 15.70
C LEU A 88 10.13 10.95 17.09
N ALA A 89 9.66 10.27 18.14
CA ALA A 89 9.83 10.70 19.52
C ALA A 89 11.31 10.82 19.93
N GLN A 90 12.20 10.05 19.30
CA GLN A 90 13.64 10.04 19.55
C GLN A 90 14.43 10.92 18.58
N GLY A 91 13.80 11.49 17.55
CA GLY A 91 14.50 12.21 16.47
C GLY A 91 15.42 11.29 15.64
N ASP A 92 15.17 9.98 15.62
CA ASP A 92 16.03 9.00 14.94
C ASP A 92 15.61 8.85 13.47
N ALA A 93 16.22 9.68 12.61
CA ALA A 93 15.92 9.68 11.18
C ALA A 93 16.22 8.35 10.49
N ALA A 94 17.26 7.61 10.91
CA ALA A 94 17.62 6.35 10.28
C ALA A 94 16.62 5.25 10.62
N ARG A 95 16.24 5.14 11.89
CA ARG A 95 15.20 4.22 12.36
C ARG A 95 13.84 4.54 11.72
N PHE A 96 13.49 5.83 11.61
CA PHE A 96 12.26 6.25 10.93
C PHE A 96 12.25 5.82 9.45
N ALA A 97 13.35 6.04 8.74
CA ALA A 97 13.44 5.68 7.32
C ALA A 97 13.33 4.16 7.08
N ALA A 98 13.92 3.35 7.98
CA ALA A 98 13.73 1.90 7.96
C ALA A 98 12.27 1.49 8.22
N ALA A 99 11.64 2.08 9.24
CA ALA A 99 10.25 1.81 9.58
C ALA A 99 9.29 2.14 8.42
N ARG A 100 9.50 3.28 7.74
CA ARG A 100 8.73 3.65 6.54
C ARG A 100 8.87 2.62 5.42
N ALA A 101 10.07 2.14 5.15
CA ALA A 101 10.31 1.10 4.15
C ALA A 101 9.64 -0.23 4.52
N GLN A 102 9.64 -0.60 5.80
CA GLN A 102 8.95 -1.79 6.31
C GLN A 102 7.42 -1.66 6.15
N VAL A 103 6.84 -0.50 6.45
CA VAL A 103 5.41 -0.25 6.22
C VAL A 103 5.06 -0.43 4.74
N TRP A 104 5.86 0.15 3.84
CA TRP A 104 5.59 0.06 2.40
C TRP A 104 5.67 -1.38 1.88
N THR A 105 6.74 -2.10 2.20
CA THR A 105 6.91 -3.50 1.78
C THR A 105 5.85 -4.43 2.39
N ALA A 106 5.40 -4.16 3.62
CA ALA A 106 4.28 -4.87 4.23
C ALA A 106 2.95 -4.60 3.50
N LEU A 107 2.66 -3.36 3.10
CA LEU A 107 1.47 -3.02 2.30
C LEU A 107 1.49 -3.72 0.93
N LEU A 108 2.63 -3.75 0.26
CA LEU A 108 2.80 -4.44 -1.02
C LEU A 108 2.55 -5.95 -0.89
N ALA A 109 3.12 -6.58 0.14
CA ALA A 109 2.91 -7.99 0.42
C ALA A 109 1.43 -8.29 0.74
N GLY A 110 0.78 -7.43 1.54
CA GLY A 110 -0.64 -7.56 1.86
C GLY A 110 -1.54 -7.40 0.63
N GLY A 111 -1.23 -6.46 -0.26
CA GLY A 111 -1.91 -6.29 -1.53
C GLY A 111 -1.81 -7.56 -2.41
N TYR A 112 -0.61 -8.12 -2.53
CA TYR A 112 -0.39 -9.37 -3.28
C TYR A 112 -1.14 -10.57 -2.69
N GLN A 113 -1.07 -10.78 -1.37
CA GLN A 113 -1.81 -11.85 -0.69
C GLN A 113 -3.31 -11.69 -0.88
N THR A 114 -3.82 -10.45 -0.80
CA THR A 114 -5.24 -10.16 -1.00
C THR A 114 -5.69 -10.42 -2.43
N VAL A 115 -4.94 -10.00 -3.44
CA VAL A 115 -5.24 -10.32 -4.86
C VAL A 115 -5.28 -11.82 -5.06
N THR A 116 -4.31 -12.56 -4.49
CA THR A 116 -4.24 -14.01 -4.61
C THR A 116 -5.47 -14.69 -3.99
N ALA A 117 -5.84 -14.31 -2.77
CA ALA A 117 -7.02 -14.84 -2.08
C ALA A 117 -8.32 -14.56 -2.86
N MET A 118 -8.48 -13.34 -3.38
CA MET A 118 -9.66 -12.96 -4.16
C MET A 118 -9.75 -13.73 -5.48
N LEU A 119 -8.62 -13.91 -6.18
CA LEU A 119 -8.59 -14.75 -7.39
C LEU A 119 -8.94 -16.20 -7.08
N GLN A 120 -8.39 -16.79 -6.01
CA GLN A 120 -8.71 -18.14 -5.56
C GLN A 120 -10.20 -18.31 -5.22
N ALA A 121 -10.84 -17.27 -4.69
CA ALA A 121 -12.28 -17.23 -4.45
C ALA A 121 -13.12 -16.97 -5.72
N GLY A 122 -12.50 -16.77 -6.88
CA GLY A 122 -13.16 -16.43 -8.14
C GLY A 122 -13.63 -14.97 -8.22
N ASP A 123 -13.26 -14.12 -7.26
CA ASP A 123 -13.65 -12.72 -7.22
C ASP A 123 -12.63 -11.83 -7.98
N GLY A 124 -12.71 -11.91 -9.31
CA GLY A 124 -11.92 -11.04 -10.18
C GLY A 124 -12.23 -9.55 -9.99
N THR A 125 -13.42 -9.18 -9.51
CA THR A 125 -13.78 -7.76 -9.32
C THR A 125 -13.06 -7.18 -8.10
N ALA A 126 -13.08 -7.89 -6.97
CA ALA A 126 -12.34 -7.49 -5.78
C ALA A 126 -10.82 -7.52 -6.04
N ALA A 127 -10.32 -8.55 -6.73
CA ALA A 127 -8.92 -8.63 -7.10
C ALA A 127 -8.46 -7.42 -7.94
N ARG A 128 -9.29 -6.91 -8.86
CA ARG A 128 -8.98 -5.70 -9.66
C ARG A 128 -8.86 -4.43 -8.81
N ALA A 129 -9.61 -4.33 -7.73
CA ALA A 129 -9.55 -3.17 -6.84
C ALA A 129 -8.23 -3.13 -6.06
N TRP A 130 -7.67 -4.29 -5.74
CA TRP A 130 -6.40 -4.43 -5.00
C TRP A 130 -5.16 -4.44 -5.89
N LEU A 131 -5.25 -4.99 -7.11
CA LEU A 131 -4.09 -5.17 -7.98
C LEU A 131 -3.22 -3.91 -8.19
N PRO A 132 -3.75 -2.67 -8.26
CA PRO A 132 -2.90 -1.50 -8.42
C PRO A 132 -2.04 -1.18 -7.18
N LEU A 133 -2.30 -1.77 -6.02
CA LEU A 133 -1.38 -1.75 -4.87
C LEU A 133 -0.22 -2.71 -5.13
N ARG A 134 0.71 -2.26 -5.96
CA ARG A 134 1.92 -2.97 -6.35
C ARG A 134 2.99 -2.00 -6.81
N GLU A 135 4.22 -2.50 -6.91
CA GLU A 135 5.25 -1.76 -7.63
C GLU A 135 5.03 -1.88 -9.14
N PHE A 136 5.39 -0.82 -9.86
CA PHE A 136 5.37 -0.79 -11.31
C PHE A 136 6.79 -0.59 -11.81
N ARG A 137 7.12 -1.27 -12.90
CA ARG A 137 8.39 -1.02 -13.58
C ARG A 137 8.42 0.38 -14.15
N HIS A 138 9.62 0.96 -14.19
CA HIS A 138 9.84 2.16 -14.99
C HIS A 138 9.55 1.84 -16.45
N ALA A 139 8.59 2.56 -17.03
CA ALA A 139 8.32 2.47 -18.45
C ALA A 139 9.56 2.97 -19.21
N THR A 140 10.19 2.09 -19.98
CA THR A 140 11.20 2.50 -20.97
C THR A 140 10.59 2.45 -22.35
N ARG A 141 11.20 3.11 -23.32
CA ARG A 141 10.79 3.03 -24.74
C ARG A 141 10.75 1.60 -25.30
N PHE A 142 11.30 0.61 -24.58
CA PHE A 142 11.36 -0.79 -24.97
C PHE A 142 10.56 -1.72 -24.05
N THR A 143 10.11 -1.26 -22.88
CA THR A 143 9.28 -2.06 -21.96
C THR A 143 7.84 -1.57 -22.06
N ARG A 144 6.95 -2.39 -22.62
CA ARG A 144 5.52 -2.17 -22.40
C ARG A 144 5.24 -2.43 -20.92
N PRO A 145 4.54 -1.56 -20.20
CA PRO A 145 4.01 -1.91 -18.89
C PRO A 145 3.21 -3.20 -19.07
N ASN A 146 3.59 -4.25 -18.35
CA ASN A 146 2.94 -5.55 -18.43
C ASN A 146 1.47 -5.39 -18.07
N ALA A 147 0.64 -5.31 -19.10
CA ALA A 147 -0.80 -5.33 -18.92
C ALA A 147 -1.29 -6.72 -18.53
N ASP A 148 -0.43 -7.74 -18.59
CA ASP A 148 -0.78 -9.16 -18.47
C ASP A 148 -1.54 -9.48 -17.17
N ALA A 149 -1.02 -9.05 -16.02
CA ALA A 149 -1.73 -9.21 -14.75
C ALA A 149 -3.08 -8.44 -14.75
N THR A 150 -3.10 -7.19 -15.22
CA THR A 150 -4.33 -6.38 -15.28
C THR A 150 -5.39 -7.01 -16.20
N LEU A 151 -4.96 -7.54 -17.35
CA LEU A 151 -5.80 -8.21 -18.33
C LEU A 151 -6.31 -9.54 -17.78
N ALA A 152 -5.45 -10.33 -17.14
CA ALA A 152 -5.82 -11.62 -16.58
C ALA A 152 -6.83 -11.49 -15.44
N VAL A 153 -6.63 -10.56 -14.49
CA VAL A 153 -7.60 -10.32 -13.42
C VAL A 153 -8.92 -9.78 -13.98
N ARG A 154 -8.87 -8.91 -15.01
CA ARG A 154 -10.08 -8.49 -15.74
C ARG A 154 -10.79 -9.68 -16.38
N ASP A 155 -10.06 -10.59 -16.99
CA ASP A 155 -10.62 -11.71 -17.74
C ASP A 155 -11.23 -12.76 -16.79
N VAL A 156 -10.74 -12.90 -15.54
CA VAL A 156 -11.44 -13.63 -14.48
C VAL A 156 -12.77 -12.97 -14.14
N ALA A 157 -12.80 -11.65 -13.96
CA ALA A 157 -14.05 -10.92 -13.68
C ALA A 157 -15.09 -11.04 -14.82
N LEU A 158 -14.63 -11.38 -16.04
CA LEU A 158 -15.48 -11.63 -17.21
C LEU A 158 -15.75 -13.12 -17.45
N GLY A 159 -15.23 -14.03 -16.61
CA GLY A 159 -15.35 -15.48 -16.78
C GLY A 159 -14.64 -16.05 -18.01
N LYS A 160 -13.63 -15.36 -18.55
CA LYS A 160 -12.92 -15.73 -19.78
C LYS A 160 -11.71 -16.64 -19.53
N VAL A 161 -11.07 -16.50 -18.38
CA VAL A 161 -9.96 -17.33 -17.92
C VAL A 161 -10.26 -17.80 -16.49
N ASP A 162 -9.68 -18.92 -16.10
CA ASP A 162 -9.79 -19.39 -14.73
C ASP A 162 -8.84 -18.63 -13.77
N ALA A 163 -9.07 -18.83 -12.48
CA ALA A 163 -8.29 -18.20 -11.41
C ALA A 163 -6.82 -18.62 -11.41
N GLU A 164 -6.52 -19.86 -11.81
CA GLU A 164 -5.15 -20.40 -11.79
C GLU A 164 -4.28 -19.72 -12.85
N GLN A 165 -4.80 -19.61 -14.07
CA GLN A 165 -4.14 -18.89 -15.17
C GLN A 165 -3.90 -17.42 -14.81
N ALA A 166 -4.88 -16.76 -14.18
CA ALA A 166 -4.70 -15.38 -13.75
C ALA A 166 -3.69 -15.22 -12.63
N LEU A 167 -3.64 -16.16 -11.68
CA LEU A 167 -2.64 -16.15 -10.62
C LEU A 167 -1.23 -16.31 -11.17
N GLN A 168 -1.02 -17.20 -12.15
CA GLN A 168 0.28 -17.34 -12.82
C GLN A 168 0.72 -16.04 -13.50
N ALA A 169 -0.19 -15.34 -14.19
CA ALA A 169 0.10 -14.06 -14.83
C ALA A 169 0.45 -12.96 -13.80
N VAL A 170 -0.30 -12.88 -12.69
CA VAL A 170 -0.01 -11.95 -11.59
C VAL A 170 1.35 -12.24 -10.96
N GLN A 171 1.66 -13.51 -10.69
CA GLN A 171 2.93 -13.92 -10.12
C GLN A 171 4.11 -13.59 -11.03
N ALA A 172 4.02 -13.92 -12.32
CA ALA A 172 5.08 -13.65 -13.28
C ALA A 172 5.36 -12.13 -13.39
N ASP A 173 4.31 -11.31 -13.46
CA ASP A 173 4.45 -9.86 -13.56
C ASP A 173 5.11 -9.23 -12.32
N LEU A 174 4.63 -9.62 -11.13
CA LEU A 174 5.10 -9.08 -9.87
C LEU A 174 6.50 -9.58 -9.50
N LEU A 175 6.80 -10.85 -9.72
CA LEU A 175 8.09 -11.44 -9.35
C LEU A 175 9.25 -10.74 -10.04
N ASP A 176 9.15 -10.53 -11.36
CA ASP A 176 10.21 -9.88 -12.12
C ASP A 176 10.32 -8.38 -11.75
N THR A 177 9.19 -7.71 -11.45
CA THR A 177 9.22 -6.35 -10.91
C THR A 177 9.93 -6.29 -9.55
N TYR A 178 9.64 -7.19 -8.62
CA TYR A 178 10.25 -7.20 -7.29
C TYR A 178 11.71 -7.66 -7.30
N GLN A 179 12.11 -8.53 -8.22
CA GLN A 179 13.54 -8.85 -8.42
C GLN A 179 14.36 -7.63 -8.80
N ILE A 180 13.83 -6.77 -9.69
CA ILE A 180 14.46 -5.51 -10.05
C ILE A 180 14.54 -4.58 -8.84
N ARG A 181 13.43 -4.42 -8.09
CA ARG A 181 13.41 -3.57 -6.89
C ARG A 181 14.39 -4.03 -5.80
N LEU A 182 14.51 -5.34 -5.59
CA LEU A 182 15.49 -5.89 -4.66
C LEU A 182 16.93 -5.59 -5.12
N ALA A 183 17.23 -5.77 -6.41
CA ALA A 183 18.55 -5.46 -6.95
C ALA A 183 18.90 -3.97 -6.80
N GLU A 184 17.94 -3.08 -7.05
CA GLU A 184 18.05 -1.64 -6.81
C GLU A 184 18.33 -1.33 -5.33
N ALA A 185 17.54 -1.89 -4.41
CA ALA A 185 17.73 -1.68 -2.97
C ALA A 185 19.10 -2.16 -2.47
N LEU A 186 19.59 -3.31 -2.95
CA LEU A 186 20.92 -3.83 -2.61
C LEU A 186 22.06 -3.00 -3.21
N ALA A 187 21.86 -2.37 -4.38
CA ALA A 187 22.82 -1.44 -4.96
C ALA A 187 22.86 -0.13 -4.14
N ASP A 188 21.71 0.43 -3.82
CA ASP A 188 21.57 1.64 -3.00
C ASP A 188 22.13 1.45 -1.59
N LEU A 189 21.93 0.28 -0.99
CA LEU A 189 22.49 -0.09 0.31
C LEU A 189 24.02 -0.02 0.28
N ARG A 190 24.66 -0.66 -0.70
CA ARG A 190 26.13 -0.65 -0.85
C ARG A 190 26.65 0.77 -1.09
N ALA A 191 25.95 1.56 -1.91
CA ALA A 191 26.34 2.93 -2.20
C ALA A 191 26.23 3.84 -0.96
N ALA A 192 25.16 3.70 -0.17
CA ALA A 192 24.95 4.46 1.05
C ALA A 192 25.95 4.08 2.15
N ASP A 193 26.28 2.79 2.27
CA ASP A 193 27.29 2.28 3.21
C ASP A 193 28.69 2.85 2.88
N ALA A 194 29.09 2.83 1.61
CA ALA A 194 30.37 3.39 1.16
C ALA A 194 30.48 4.91 1.37
N GLN A 195 29.36 5.63 1.39
CA GLN A 195 29.30 7.08 1.58
C GLN A 195 29.04 7.50 3.04
N GLY A 196 28.81 6.55 3.95
CA GLY A 196 28.49 6.84 5.35
C GLY A 196 27.11 7.47 5.57
N PHE A 197 26.16 7.30 4.63
CA PHE A 197 24.82 7.88 4.71
C PHE A 197 23.87 6.98 5.51
N ALA A 198 23.88 7.14 6.84
CA ALA A 198 23.14 6.29 7.79
C ALA A 198 21.64 6.15 7.47
N THR A 199 20.94 7.26 7.21
CA THR A 199 19.50 7.24 6.90
C THR A 199 19.19 6.48 5.61
N ARG A 200 19.94 6.74 4.55
CA ARG A 200 19.75 6.08 3.25
C ARG A 200 20.11 4.60 3.32
N ARG A 201 21.14 4.25 4.09
CA ARG A 201 21.54 2.87 4.37
C ARG A 201 20.42 2.12 5.09
N ALA A 202 19.82 2.71 6.11
CA ALA A 202 18.74 2.09 6.89
C ALA A 202 17.48 1.85 6.02
N GLU A 203 17.08 2.83 5.21
CA GLU A 203 15.98 2.68 4.25
C GLU A 203 16.26 1.56 3.24
N ALA A 204 17.42 1.60 2.58
CA ALA A 204 17.76 0.61 1.55
C ALA A 204 17.89 -0.81 2.12
N ALA A 205 18.40 -0.96 3.34
CA ALA A 205 18.45 -2.25 4.03
C ALA A 205 17.03 -2.79 4.33
N ALA A 206 16.14 -1.93 4.82
CA ALA A 206 14.76 -2.31 5.09
C ALA A 206 13.99 -2.65 3.81
N LEU A 207 14.21 -1.92 2.71
CA LEU A 207 13.65 -2.24 1.40
C LEU A 207 14.17 -3.58 0.85
N ALA A 208 15.44 -3.92 1.07
CA ALA A 208 16.00 -5.19 0.63
C ALA A 208 15.56 -6.39 1.49
N GLN A 209 15.19 -6.15 2.74
CA GLN A 209 14.70 -7.19 3.66
C GLN A 209 13.24 -7.58 3.39
N GLY A 210 12.40 -6.61 3.00
CA GLY A 210 10.96 -6.78 2.84
C GLY A 210 10.57 -7.36 1.49
#